data_AF-A0A6H1ZHQ2-F1
#
_entry.id   AF-A0A6H1ZHQ2-F1
#
_cell.length_a   1.000
_cell.length_b   1.000
_cell.length_c   1.000
_cell.angle_alpha   90.00
_cell.angle_beta   90.00
_cell.angle_gamma   90.00
#
_symmetry.space_group_name_H-M   'P 1'
#
loop_
_entity.id
_entity.type
_entity.pdbx_description
1 polymer ?
#
loop_
_entity_poly.entity_id
_entity_poly.type
_entity_poly.pdbx_seq_one_letter_code
_entity_poly.pdbx_strand_id
1 'polypeptide(L)'
;MNKKIEAIVRSLLEHDERTRNDDRLLWVKTIWQFDETAFLKDQDGKYLLFVDRLLKDLPMENTTKRIRAKIQNVENKFIPTDPEVLKKRSNSKRDLETYRDWENNYSE
;
A
#
# COMPACT_ATOMS: atom_id res chain seq x y z
N MET A 1 9.08 14.17 4.05
CA MET A 1 8.24 12.95 4.04
C MET A 1 8.09 12.49 5.49
N ASN A 2 6.87 12.25 5.97
CA ASN A 2 6.61 11.95 7.38
C ASN A 2 7.11 10.54 7.72
N LYS A 3 8.21 10.43 8.50
CA LYS A 3 8.86 9.15 8.84
C LYS A 3 7.89 8.15 9.49
N LYS A 4 6.89 8.63 10.23
CA LYS A 4 5.86 7.77 10.85
C LYS A 4 5.02 7.04 9.80
N ILE A 5 4.59 7.74 8.74
CA ILE A 5 3.77 7.16 7.67
C ILE A 5 4.58 6.13 6.88
N GLU A 6 5.86 6.42 6.60
CA GLU A 6 6.74 5.46 5.90
C GLU A 6 6.93 4.17 6.70
N ALA A 7 7.10 4.25 8.02
CA ALA A 7 7.21 3.07 8.88
C ALA A 7 5.92 2.23 8.87
N ILE A 8 4.74 2.87 8.96
CA ILE A 8 3.44 2.20 8.88
C ILE A 8 3.27 1.49 7.53
N VAL A 9 3.50 2.20 6.42
CA VAL A 9 3.37 1.62 5.07
C VAL A 9 4.32 0.45 4.89
N ARG A 10 5.56 0.56 5.36
CA ARG A 10 6.53 -0.55 5.29
C ARG A 10 6.05 -1.78 6.06
N SER A 11 5.58 -1.58 7.29
CA SER A 11 5.03 -2.66 8.12
C SER A 11 3.82 -3.34 7.46
N LEU A 12 2.91 -2.57 6.86
CA LEU A 12 1.74 -3.12 6.16
C LEU A 12 2.14 -3.92 4.92
N LEU A 13 3.06 -3.41 4.11
CA LEU A 13 3.56 -4.12 2.93
C LEU A 13 4.29 -5.42 3.31
N GLU A 14 4.99 -5.43 4.44
CA GLU A 14 5.69 -6.61 4.93
C GLU A 14 4.71 -7.70 5.41
N HIS A 15 3.75 -7.33 6.26
CA HIS A 15 2.91 -8.29 6.99
C HIS A 15 1.53 -8.56 6.35
N ASP A 16 1.06 -7.73 5.43
CA ASP A 16 -0.22 -7.93 4.73
C ASP A 16 -0.05 -7.81 3.22
N GLU A 17 0.12 -8.96 2.57
CA GLU A 17 0.33 -9.06 1.12
C GLU A 17 -0.76 -8.38 0.28
N ARG A 18 -2.00 -8.31 0.76
CA ARG A 18 -3.12 -7.70 0.01
C ARG A 18 -2.86 -6.21 -0.21
N THR A 19 -2.16 -5.57 0.73
CA THR A 19 -1.77 -4.16 0.63
C THR A 19 -0.69 -3.92 -0.41
N ARG A 20 0.06 -4.96 -0.80
CA ARG A 20 1.01 -4.88 -1.92
C ARG A 20 0.29 -4.73 -3.25
N ASN A 21 -0.93 -5.25 -3.38
CA ASN A 21 -1.71 -5.27 -4.61
C ASN A 21 -2.77 -4.16 -4.70
N ASP A 22 -3.28 -3.69 -3.56
CA ASP A 22 -4.38 -2.71 -3.50
C ASP A 22 -3.97 -1.43 -2.74
N ASP A 23 -3.85 -0.33 -3.49
CA ASP A 23 -3.48 0.98 -2.97
C ASP A 23 -4.57 1.58 -2.05
N ARG A 24 -5.86 1.29 -2.29
CA ARG A 24 -6.95 1.79 -1.43
C ARG A 24 -6.94 1.07 -0.10
N LEU A 25 -6.77 -0.25 -0.12
CA LEU A 25 -6.64 -1.04 1.10
C LEU A 25 -5.41 -0.59 1.91
N LEU A 26 -4.26 -0.41 1.25
CA LEU A 26 -3.04 0.09 1.90
C LEU A 26 -3.29 1.46 2.54
N TRP A 27 -3.95 2.38 1.83
CA TRP A 27 -4.26 3.71 2.35
C TRP A 27 -5.19 3.68 3.56
N VAL A 28 -6.30 2.94 3.50
CA VAL A 28 -7.25 2.82 4.62
C VAL A 28 -6.56 2.23 5.85
N LYS A 29 -5.76 1.16 5.68
CA LYS A 29 -4.99 0.56 6.79
C LYS A 29 -3.92 1.49 7.33
N THR A 30 -3.32 2.32 6.46
CA THR A 30 -2.34 3.34 6.87
C THR A 30 -3.01 4.38 7.77
N ILE A 31 -4.21 4.86 7.42
CA ILE A 31 -4.97 5.77 8.28
C ILE A 31 -5.28 5.08 9.61
N TRP A 32 -5.77 3.84 9.59
CA TRP A 32 -6.13 3.10 10.80
C TRP A 32 -4.96 2.97 11.78
N GLN A 33 -3.76 2.60 11.30
CA GLN A 33 -2.58 2.51 12.15
C GLN A 33 -2.00 3.88 12.53
N PHE A 34 -2.27 4.92 11.74
CA PHE A 34 -1.80 6.27 12.04
C PHE A 34 -2.60 6.90 13.18
N ASP A 35 -3.92 6.76 13.12
CA ASP A 35 -4.90 7.18 14.12
C ASP A 35 -6.23 6.44 13.91
N GLU A 36 -6.52 5.45 14.75
CA GLU A 36 -7.79 4.70 14.69
C GLU A 36 -9.01 5.56 15.06
N THR A 37 -8.82 6.64 15.82
CA THR A 37 -9.92 7.56 16.20
C THR A 37 -10.44 8.38 15.03
N ALA A 38 -9.76 8.32 13.88
CA ALA A 38 -10.27 8.82 12.61
C ALA A 38 -11.53 8.09 12.13
N PHE A 39 -11.76 6.87 12.63
CA PHE A 39 -12.90 6.04 12.26
C PHE A 39 -13.97 6.05 13.34
N LEU A 40 -15.22 6.20 12.92
CA LEU A 40 -16.39 5.91 13.74
C LEU A 40 -17.06 4.63 13.23
N LYS A 41 -17.72 3.92 14.13
CA LYS A 41 -18.61 2.82 13.75
C LYS A 41 -20.05 3.29 13.90
N ASP A 42 -20.84 3.19 12.84
CA ASP A 42 -22.26 3.52 12.90
C ASP A 42 -23.08 2.42 13.58
N GLN A 43 -24.39 2.67 13.73
CA GLN A 43 -25.33 1.73 14.34
C GLN A 43 -25.49 0.41 13.57
N ASP A 44 -25.17 0.37 12.27
CA ASP A 44 -25.19 -0.83 11.44
C ASP A 44 -23.84 -1.59 11.49
N GLY A 45 -22.85 -1.04 12.19
CA GLY A 45 -21.52 -1.59 12.28
C GLY A 45 -20.59 -1.24 11.11
N LYS A 46 -20.95 -0.28 10.26
CA LYS A 46 -20.10 0.23 9.17
C LYS A 46 -19.11 1.26 9.70
N TYR A 47 -17.93 1.32 9.10
CA TYR A 47 -16.93 2.33 9.43
C TYR A 47 -17.14 3.60 8.61
N LEU A 48 -17.15 4.74 9.29
CA LEU A 48 -17.20 6.09 8.74
C LEU A 48 -15.86 6.79 9.01
N LEU A 49 -15.40 7.59 8.05
CA LEU A 49 -14.16 8.38 8.18
C LEU A 49 -14.52 9.86 8.27
N PHE A 50 -13.95 10.57 9.25
CA PHE A 50 -14.14 12.02 9.35
C PHE A 50 -13.43 12.75 8.20
N VAL A 51 -14.21 13.41 7.33
CA VAL A 51 -13.68 14.17 6.19
C VAL A 51 -12.75 15.31 6.64
N ASP A 52 -13.10 16.02 7.71
CA ASP A 52 -12.26 17.12 8.22
C ASP A 52 -10.88 16.64 8.70
N ARG A 53 -10.83 15.46 9.32
CA ARG A 53 -9.56 14.82 9.72
C ARG A 53 -8.76 14.41 8.48
N LEU A 54 -9.45 13.87 7.47
CA LEU A 54 -8.82 13.48 6.21
C LEU A 54 -8.12 14.66 5.51
N LEU A 55 -8.73 15.84 5.56
CA LEU A 55 -8.20 17.03 4.88
C LEU A 55 -7.08 17.75 5.65
N LYS A 56 -6.94 17.51 6.95
CA LYS A 56 -6.01 18.28 7.82
C LYS A 56 -4.79 17.49 8.27
N ASP A 57 -5.00 16.30 8.83
CA ASP A 57 -3.98 15.63 9.65
C ASP A 57 -3.74 14.16 9.30
N LEU A 58 -4.61 13.53 8.52
CA LEU A 58 -4.44 12.13 8.14
C LEU A 58 -3.56 11.92 6.90
N PRO A 59 -2.95 10.73 6.75
CA PRO A 59 -2.22 10.37 5.54
C PRO A 59 -3.11 10.41 4.29
N MET A 60 -2.71 11.17 3.28
CA MET A 60 -3.37 11.18 1.98
C MET A 60 -3.00 9.94 1.15
N GLU A 61 -3.94 9.52 0.29
CA GLU A 61 -3.75 8.37 -0.60
C GLU A 61 -2.50 8.56 -1.49
N ASN A 62 -2.31 9.75 -2.06
CA ASN A 62 -1.15 10.06 -2.90
C ASN A 62 0.19 9.94 -2.15
N THR A 63 0.23 10.30 -0.87
CA THR A 63 1.42 10.15 -0.02
C THR A 63 1.74 8.68 0.19
N THR A 64 0.70 7.89 0.51
CA THR A 64 0.82 6.43 0.69
C THR A 64 1.31 5.75 -0.58
N LYS A 65 0.74 6.09 -1.74
CA LYS A 65 1.16 5.58 -3.06
C LYS A 65 2.61 5.92 -3.40
N ARG A 66 3.05 7.15 -3.11
CA ARG A 66 4.44 7.57 -3.35
C ARG A 66 5.45 6.77 -2.51
N ILE A 67 5.13 6.57 -1.23
CA ILE A 67 5.96 5.75 -0.34
C ILE A 67 6.02 4.31 -0.83
N ARG A 68 4.87 3.72 -1.16
CA ARG A 68 4.77 2.37 -1.72
C ARG A 68 5.58 2.23 -3.02
N ALA A 69 5.47 3.19 -3.94
CA ALA A 69 6.24 3.19 -5.19
C ALA A 69 7.76 3.25 -4.93
N LYS A 70 8.22 4.04 -3.97
CA LYS A 70 9.63 4.05 -3.56
C LYS A 70 10.06 2.67 -3.04
N ILE A 71 9.28 2.07 -2.13
CA ILE A 71 9.62 0.77 -1.53
C ILE A 71 9.61 -0.36 -2.58
N GLN A 72 8.59 -0.41 -3.44
CA GLN A 72 8.44 -1.48 -4.42
C GLN A 72 9.33 -1.31 -5.65
N ASN A 73 9.45 -0.10 -6.20
CA ASN A 73 10.09 0.12 -7.50
C ASN A 73 11.53 0.63 -7.40
N VAL A 74 11.93 1.20 -6.25
CA VAL A 74 13.31 1.70 -6.05
C VAL A 74 14.08 0.79 -5.11
N GLU A 75 13.47 0.37 -4.00
CA GLU A 75 14.10 -0.55 -3.05
C GLU A 75 13.91 -2.03 -3.44
N ASN A 76 13.05 -2.34 -4.41
CA ASN A 76 12.69 -3.70 -4.83
C ASN A 76 12.23 -4.59 -3.68
N LYS A 77 11.43 -4.04 -2.76
CA LYS A 77 10.89 -4.76 -1.59
C LYS A 77 9.38 -4.89 -1.65
N PHE A 78 8.87 -6.01 -1.15
CA PHE A 78 7.43 -6.29 -1.01
C PHE A 78 6.67 -6.10 -2.33
N ILE A 79 7.21 -6.67 -3.41
CA ILE A 79 6.63 -6.61 -4.75
C ILE A 79 5.18 -7.15 -4.75
N PRO A 80 4.30 -6.59 -5.60
CA PRO A 80 2.97 -7.15 -5.81
C PRO A 80 3.01 -8.65 -6.11
N THR A 81 2.07 -9.40 -5.56
CA THR A 81 1.90 -10.84 -5.83
C THR A 81 0.91 -11.11 -6.96
N ASP A 82 0.05 -10.14 -7.28
CA ASP A 82 -0.86 -10.23 -8.42
C ASP A 82 -0.09 -9.86 -9.72
N PRO A 83 0.00 -10.78 -10.70
CA PRO A 83 0.67 -10.54 -11.98
C PRO A 83 0.16 -9.32 -12.75
N GLU A 84 -1.14 -9.06 -12.73
CA GLU A 84 -1.73 -7.92 -13.43
C GLU A 84 -1.36 -6.60 -12.75
N VAL A 85 -1.28 -6.60 -11.42
CA VAL A 85 -0.82 -5.44 -10.67
C VAL A 85 0.68 -5.21 -10.89
N LEU A 86 1.47 -6.28 -10.89
CA LEU A 86 2.90 -6.23 -11.14
C LEU A 86 3.19 -5.67 -12.54
N LYS A 87 2.49 -6.16 -13.57
CA LYS A 87 2.57 -5.66 -14.95
C LYS A 87 2.17 -4.19 -15.07
N LYS A 88 1.10 -3.76 -14.38
CA LYS A 88 0.66 -2.35 -14.37
C LYS A 88 1.65 -1.41 -13.66
N ARG A 89 2.41 -1.92 -12.68
CA ARG A 89 3.32 -1.11 -11.83
C ARG A 89 4.79 -1.19 -12.26
N SER A 90 5.13 -2.17 -13.08
CA SER A 90 6.41 -2.31 -13.77
C SER A 90 6.59 -1.13 -14.74
N ASN A 91 7.27 -0.09 -14.28
CA ASN A 91 7.59 1.09 -15.10
C ASN A 91 9.03 1.06 -15.63
N SER A 92 9.81 0.00 -15.37
CA SER A 92 11.15 -0.16 -15.92
C SER A 92 11.38 -1.55 -16.53
N LYS A 93 12.25 -1.64 -17.55
CA LYS A 93 12.67 -2.91 -18.16
C LYS A 93 13.19 -3.95 -17.15
N ARG A 94 13.68 -3.52 -15.98
CA ARG A 94 14.25 -4.36 -14.93
C ARG A 94 13.18 -5.11 -14.12
N ASP A 95 11.98 -4.54 -14.02
CA ASP A 95 10.87 -5.14 -13.27
C ASP A 95 10.27 -6.33 -14.05
N LEU A 96 10.32 -6.28 -15.38
CA LEU A 96 9.91 -7.40 -16.27
C LEU A 96 10.86 -8.60 -16.22
N GLU A 97 12.15 -8.39 -15.99
CA GLU A 97 13.12 -9.47 -15.77
C GLU A 97 12.83 -10.20 -14.44
N THR A 98 12.57 -9.44 -13.38
CA THR A 98 12.19 -10.02 -12.08
C THR A 98 10.86 -10.78 -12.16
N TYR A 99 9.89 -10.27 -12.93
CA TYR A 99 8.63 -10.97 -13.20
C TYR A 99 8.84 -12.27 -13.99
N ARG A 100 9.64 -12.23 -15.06
CA ARG A 100 10.00 -13.43 -15.84
C ARG A 100 10.70 -14.47 -14.98
N ASP A 101 11.61 -14.05 -14.11
CA ASP A 101 12.28 -14.95 -13.18
C ASP A 101 11.32 -15.54 -12.15
N TRP A 102 10.33 -14.78 -11.67
CA TRP A 102 9.28 -15.32 -10.79
C TRP A 102 8.38 -16.32 -11.53
N GLU A 103 7.90 -15.99 -12.73
CA GLU A 103 7.09 -16.90 -13.56
C GLU A 103 7.82 -18.23 -13.83
N ASN A 104 9.11 -18.17 -14.16
CA ASN A 104 9.88 -19.37 -14.48
C ASN A 104 10.17 -20.27 -13.26
N ASN A 105 10.10 -19.74 -12.03
CA ASN A 105 10.49 -20.47 -10.82
C ASN A 105 9.31 -20.87 -9.92
N TYR A 106 8.11 -20.30 -10.11
CA TYR A 106 7.01 -20.46 -9.16
C TYR A 106 5.61 -20.67 -9.78
N SER A 107 5.51 -20.95 -11.10
CA SER A 107 4.23 -21.15 -11.82
C SER A 107 3.88 -22.63 -12.08
N GLU A 108 4.02 -23.50 -11.08
CA GLU A 108 3.46 -24.86 -11.14
C GLU A 108 2.11 -24.95 -10.40
#